data_AF-A0A7Y2F7N7-F1
#
_entry.id   AF-A0A7Y2F7N7-F1
#
_cell.length_a   1.000
_cell.length_b   1.000
_cell.length_c   1.000
_cell.angle_alpha   90.00
_cell.angle_beta   90.00
_cell.angle_gamma   90.00
#
_symmetry.space_group_name_H-M   'P 1'
#
loop_
_entity.id
_entity.type
_entity.pdbx_description
1 polymer ?
#
loop_
_entity_poly.entity_id
_entity_poly.type
_entity_poly.pdbx_seq_one_letter_code
_entity_poly.pdbx_strand_id
1 'polypeptide(L)'
;MKLVSRRVRLPVEHRQLGAAALPLFAALFLFLLPAGAVDASDFVIESLRIENSDSVACTTLVGRDARLQLLVTAELPDGEQRDWTRHVTYHASPSGLIKIDPGGLVTPVANGTVSVRVTDAAGTTAEATLVVSHIGNDVPVSFPSQIVPVFTKFGCNSGGCHGKSAGQNGFRLSLLGFVPHEDYEHLVKESRGRRLSPAAPDQSLLLLKATNVAPHGGGERLKQDSHEYRVLRRWITQAMPYGDSSAATVVSIEVFPAQRRLAKDQSQQLAVIANYSDGSVEDVTRAALYESNAPEMAEVDSTGLVSLGNSVGDVSVMARYQGHVTVFRADVPLGATDNWEPRDWPIPVNVVDEHVFAKLRSLGIPPSAQCDDATYLRRVTLDIAGRLPTLAETAAMQADVSADKRAKLVDRLLESEDYSEYFARKWNTILRNKRSGNSLDFRTAVFHRWIRDSLHENKPYDRFVREIVTASGSVASNPPVAWLNQVADTNQRIEDTAQ
;
A
#
# COMPACT_ATOMS: atom_id res chain seq x y z
N MET A 1 -7.12 -56.73 -22.16
CA MET A 1 -6.79 -56.06 -23.44
C MET A 1 -5.76 -54.98 -23.19
N LYS A 2 -4.53 -55.17 -23.70
CA LYS A 2 -3.45 -54.18 -23.69
C LYS A 2 -3.76 -53.12 -24.76
N LEU A 3 -3.62 -51.84 -24.45
CA LEU A 3 -3.53 -50.78 -25.45
C LEU A 3 -2.22 -50.01 -25.28
N VAL A 4 -1.51 -49.95 -26.39
CA VAL A 4 -0.09 -49.65 -26.56
C VAL A 4 0.08 -48.18 -26.94
N SER A 5 1.16 -47.58 -26.43
CA SER A 5 1.66 -46.25 -26.75
C SER A 5 2.01 -46.08 -28.23
N ARG A 6 1.75 -44.90 -28.82
CA ARG A 6 2.52 -44.39 -29.96
C ARG A 6 2.86 -42.91 -29.75
N ARG A 7 4.14 -42.64 -29.49
CA ARG A 7 4.78 -41.32 -29.64
C ARG A 7 5.12 -41.14 -31.12
N VAL A 8 4.75 -40.01 -31.71
CA VAL A 8 5.19 -39.61 -33.06
C VAL A 8 6.43 -38.73 -32.90
N ARG A 9 7.55 -39.13 -33.54
CA ARG A 9 8.74 -38.31 -33.75
C ARG A 9 8.61 -37.60 -35.10
N LEU A 10 8.92 -36.32 -35.15
CA LEU A 10 9.13 -35.58 -36.40
C LEU A 10 10.65 -35.47 -36.68
N PRO A 11 11.08 -35.50 -37.95
CA PRO A 11 12.50 -35.56 -38.30
C PRO A 11 13.15 -34.17 -38.32
N VAL A 12 14.43 -34.16 -37.95
CA VAL A 12 15.38 -33.06 -38.08
C VAL A 12 16.06 -33.18 -39.44
N GLU A 13 15.95 -32.16 -40.29
CA GLU A 13 16.85 -31.99 -41.43
C GLU A 13 17.70 -30.74 -41.26
N HIS A 14 19.02 -30.96 -41.34
CA HIS A 14 20.04 -29.93 -41.47
C HIS A 14 20.13 -29.45 -42.92
N ARG A 15 20.07 -28.13 -43.13
CA ARG A 15 20.71 -27.47 -44.29
C ARG A 15 21.51 -26.27 -43.82
N GLN A 16 22.81 -26.34 -44.03
CA GLN A 16 23.74 -25.21 -44.03
C GLN A 16 23.63 -24.44 -45.36
N LEU A 17 23.79 -23.12 -45.29
CA LEU A 17 24.19 -22.10 -46.29
C LEU A 17 23.70 -20.77 -45.68
N GLY A 18 24.40 -19.65 -45.57
CA GLY A 18 25.70 -19.15 -45.99
C GLY A 18 25.81 -17.73 -45.40
N ALA A 19 27.03 -17.20 -45.34
CA ALA A 19 27.37 -15.96 -44.64
C ALA A 19 26.78 -14.66 -45.23
N ALA A 20 26.82 -13.62 -44.40
CA ALA A 20 26.81 -12.17 -44.69
C ALA A 20 25.47 -11.42 -44.73
N ALA A 21 25.15 -10.71 -43.64
CA ALA A 21 24.77 -9.28 -43.62
C ALA A 21 24.51 -8.85 -42.16
N LEU A 22 25.35 -7.95 -41.61
CA LEU A 22 25.04 -7.20 -40.39
C LEU A 22 23.96 -6.15 -40.70
N PRO A 23 22.87 -6.02 -39.93
CA PRO A 23 22.11 -4.80 -39.92
C PRO A 23 22.62 -3.88 -38.81
N LEU A 24 23.02 -2.68 -39.24
CA LEU A 24 23.27 -1.50 -38.42
C LEU A 24 21.95 -1.14 -37.70
N PHE A 25 21.79 -1.46 -36.41
CA PHE A 25 20.67 -0.95 -35.62
C PHE A 25 20.96 0.50 -35.22
N ALA A 26 20.52 1.43 -36.06
CA ALA A 26 20.35 2.82 -35.66
C ALA A 26 19.19 2.88 -34.64
N ALA A 27 19.50 3.25 -33.41
CA ALA A 27 18.52 3.53 -32.36
C ALA A 27 17.68 4.75 -32.77
N LEU A 28 16.50 4.50 -33.34
CA LEU A 28 15.49 5.52 -33.52
C LEU A 28 14.82 5.73 -32.16
N PHE A 29 15.25 6.74 -31.41
CA PHE A 29 14.48 7.28 -30.29
C PHE A 29 13.19 7.88 -30.87
N LEU A 30 12.14 7.06 -30.93
CA LEU A 30 10.79 7.58 -31.11
C LEU A 30 10.41 8.25 -29.78
N PHE A 31 10.40 9.58 -29.77
CA PHE A 31 9.69 10.32 -28.73
C PHE A 31 8.21 9.91 -28.80
N LEU A 32 7.80 8.99 -27.93
CA LEU A 32 6.40 8.84 -27.55
C LEU A 32 6.01 10.13 -26.83
N LEU A 33 5.40 11.06 -27.56
CA LEU A 33 4.60 12.11 -26.96
C LEU A 33 3.50 11.42 -26.12
N PRO A 34 3.31 11.80 -24.85
CA PRO A 34 2.20 11.27 -24.08
C PRO A 34 0.90 11.64 -24.79
N ALA A 35 0.02 10.66 -24.96
CA ALA A 35 -1.32 10.89 -25.45
C ALA A 35 -2.03 11.85 -24.48
N GLY A 36 -2.44 13.02 -24.99
CA GLY A 36 -3.41 13.92 -24.38
C GLY A 36 -3.27 14.16 -22.87
N ALA A 37 -2.13 14.67 -22.41
CA ALA A 37 -2.12 15.34 -21.10
C ALA A 37 -3.08 16.53 -21.19
N VAL A 38 -4.11 16.58 -20.34
CA VAL A 38 -4.96 17.76 -20.24
C VAL A 38 -4.06 18.93 -19.81
N ASP A 39 -4.05 20.01 -20.58
CA ASP A 39 -3.17 21.12 -20.29
C ASP A 39 -3.72 21.84 -19.05
N ALA A 40 -2.83 22.25 -18.14
CA ALA A 40 -3.26 23.04 -16.98
C ALA A 40 -3.89 24.38 -17.39
N SER A 41 -3.63 24.82 -18.62
CA SER A 41 -4.28 25.98 -19.25
C SER A 41 -5.77 25.77 -19.57
N ASP A 42 -6.26 24.52 -19.59
CA ASP A 42 -7.66 24.19 -19.84
C ASP A 42 -8.55 24.36 -18.58
N PHE A 43 -7.96 24.54 -17.40
CA PHE A 43 -8.70 24.64 -16.14
C PHE A 43 -8.70 26.07 -15.60
N VAL A 44 -9.90 26.56 -15.27
CA VAL A 44 -10.07 27.75 -14.43
C VAL A 44 -10.06 27.28 -12.99
N ILE A 45 -9.10 27.78 -12.21
CA ILE A 45 -9.03 27.53 -10.76
C ILE A 45 -9.66 28.69 -9.99
N GLU A 46 -10.30 28.40 -8.87
CA GLU A 46 -10.87 29.40 -7.96
C GLU A 46 -9.84 29.84 -6.91
N SER A 47 -9.06 28.90 -6.38
CA SER A 47 -8.05 29.19 -5.37
C SER A 47 -6.86 28.23 -5.44
N LEU A 48 -5.74 28.64 -4.84
CA LEU A 48 -4.57 27.81 -4.57
C LEU A 48 -4.32 27.74 -3.06
N ARG A 49 -3.81 26.61 -2.60
CA ARG A 49 -3.27 26.46 -1.24
C ARG A 49 -2.03 25.59 -1.21
N ILE A 50 -1.19 25.79 -0.20
CA ILE A 50 -0.08 24.89 0.12
C ILE A 50 -0.58 23.93 1.20
N GLU A 51 -1.00 22.73 0.78
CA GLU A 51 -1.87 21.88 1.60
C GLU A 51 -1.20 21.38 2.89
N ASN A 52 0.10 21.08 2.83
CA ASN A 52 0.87 20.59 3.97
C ASN A 52 1.47 21.69 4.86
N SER A 53 1.24 22.98 4.55
CA SER A 53 1.53 24.08 5.50
C SER A 53 0.36 24.36 6.44
N ASP A 54 -0.87 24.14 5.97
CA ASP A 54 -2.08 24.57 6.69
C ASP A 54 -2.66 23.48 7.61
N SER A 55 -2.61 22.22 7.17
CA SER A 55 -3.30 21.11 7.83
C SER A 55 -2.44 20.29 8.81
N VAL A 56 -1.12 20.33 8.68
CA VAL A 56 -0.17 19.45 9.43
C VAL A 56 1.08 20.22 9.89
N ALA A 57 1.24 21.46 9.43
CA ALA A 57 2.32 22.39 9.75
C ALA A 57 3.73 21.77 9.90
N CYS A 58 4.12 20.83 9.02
CA CYS A 58 5.53 20.49 8.87
C CYS A 58 6.23 21.64 8.16
N THR A 59 6.49 22.72 8.90
CA THR A 59 7.06 23.98 8.38
C THR A 59 8.53 24.15 8.74
N THR A 60 9.09 23.23 9.54
CA THR A 60 10.45 23.35 10.05
C THR A 60 11.37 22.30 9.42
N LEU A 61 12.44 22.76 8.79
CA LEU A 61 13.53 21.91 8.31
C LEU A 61 14.71 22.00 9.29
N VAL A 62 15.08 20.87 9.88
CA VAL A 62 16.17 20.78 10.86
C VAL A 62 17.39 20.09 10.26
N GLY A 63 18.47 20.83 10.11
CA GLY A 63 19.73 20.31 9.57
C GLY A 63 19.71 20.12 8.06
N ARG A 64 20.85 19.65 7.53
CA ARG A 64 21.12 19.66 6.08
C ARG A 64 20.43 18.55 5.28
N ASP A 65 19.98 17.49 5.95
CA ASP A 65 19.33 16.33 5.31
C ASP A 65 17.82 16.42 5.37
N ALA A 66 17.27 17.39 6.12
CA ALA A 66 15.84 17.65 6.11
C ALA A 66 15.37 17.87 4.67
N ARG A 67 14.25 17.23 4.34
CA ARG A 67 13.54 17.42 3.07
C ARG A 67 12.11 17.76 3.42
N LEU A 68 11.47 18.51 2.55
CA LEU A 68 10.06 18.83 2.67
C LEU A 68 9.47 18.83 1.26
N GLN A 69 8.39 18.11 1.04
CA GLN A 69 7.66 18.07 -0.21
C GLN A 69 6.50 19.06 -0.13
N LEU A 70 6.59 20.21 -0.79
CA LEU A 70 5.43 21.10 -0.88
C LEU A 70 4.35 20.44 -1.74
N LEU A 71 3.11 20.53 -1.26
CA LEU A 71 1.92 20.14 -2.01
C LEU A 71 1.14 21.40 -2.33
N VAL A 72 0.95 21.66 -3.62
CA VAL A 72 0.09 22.77 -4.05
C VAL A 72 -1.19 22.17 -4.59
N THR A 73 -2.31 22.57 -4.01
CA THR A 73 -3.63 22.09 -4.43
C THR A 73 -4.43 23.27 -4.95
N ALA A 74 -4.97 23.11 -6.16
CA ALA A 74 -5.97 24.00 -6.71
C ALA A 74 -7.37 23.52 -6.35
N GLU A 75 -8.26 24.47 -6.08
CA GLU A 75 -9.70 24.24 -5.99
C GLU A 75 -10.35 24.76 -7.26
N LEU A 76 -11.17 23.91 -7.89
CA LEU A 76 -11.95 24.24 -9.09
C LEU A 76 -13.31 24.81 -8.68
N PRO A 77 -14.03 25.53 -9.58
CA PRO A 77 -15.32 26.15 -9.28
C PRO A 77 -16.44 25.20 -8.84
N ASP A 78 -16.29 23.90 -9.09
CA ASP A 78 -17.21 22.84 -8.65
C ASP A 78 -16.82 22.23 -7.28
N GLY A 79 -15.79 22.77 -6.64
CA GLY A 79 -15.21 22.28 -5.38
C GLY A 79 -14.27 21.07 -5.56
N GLU A 80 -14.04 20.61 -6.80
CA GLU A 80 -13.05 19.57 -7.06
C GLU A 80 -11.64 20.10 -6.73
N GLN A 81 -10.81 19.23 -6.15
CA GLN A 81 -9.45 19.59 -5.77
C GLN A 81 -8.44 18.80 -6.56
N ARG A 82 -7.41 19.47 -7.06
CA ARG A 82 -6.40 18.87 -7.95
C ARG A 82 -4.99 19.25 -7.58
N ASP A 83 -4.06 18.35 -7.88
CA ASP A 83 -2.64 18.61 -7.74
C ASP A 83 -2.17 19.69 -8.72
N TRP A 84 -1.67 20.79 -8.17
CA TRP A 84 -1.06 21.90 -8.89
C TRP A 84 0.44 22.06 -8.57
N THR A 85 1.04 21.09 -7.89
CA THR A 85 2.43 21.13 -7.40
C THR A 85 3.43 21.39 -8.53
N ARG A 86 3.16 20.86 -9.72
CA ARG A 86 4.02 21.02 -10.91
C ARG A 86 3.53 22.12 -11.87
N HIS A 87 2.45 22.82 -11.52
CA HIS A 87 1.77 23.81 -12.36
C HIS A 87 1.91 25.25 -11.81
N VAL A 88 2.88 25.46 -10.93
CA VAL A 88 3.18 26.76 -10.32
C VAL A 88 4.66 27.10 -10.42
N THR A 89 4.96 28.39 -10.34
CA THR A 89 6.30 28.89 -10.09
C THR A 89 6.49 29.13 -8.60
N TYR A 90 7.62 28.65 -8.06
CA TYR A 90 8.00 28.83 -6.67
C TYR A 90 8.92 30.03 -6.49
N HIS A 91 8.60 30.92 -5.55
CA HIS A 91 9.43 32.05 -5.17
C HIS A 91 9.67 32.06 -3.65
N ALA A 92 10.95 32.03 -3.25
CA ALA A 92 11.35 32.04 -1.85
C ALA A 92 11.98 33.38 -1.45
N SER A 93 11.53 33.96 -0.34
CA SER A 93 12.03 35.24 0.19
C SER A 93 12.25 35.18 1.71
N PRO A 94 13.44 35.51 2.23
CA PRO A 94 14.66 35.88 1.50
C PRO A 94 15.23 34.74 0.65
N SER A 95 15.90 35.08 -0.44
CA SER A 95 16.54 34.09 -1.31
C SER A 95 17.79 33.48 -0.66
N GLY A 96 18.15 32.27 -1.07
CA GLY A 96 19.37 31.59 -0.60
C GLY A 96 19.24 30.78 0.69
N LEU A 97 18.08 30.79 1.35
CA LEU A 97 17.83 29.97 2.55
C LEU A 97 17.41 28.52 2.21
N ILE A 98 16.69 28.35 1.09
CA ILE A 98 16.22 27.06 0.58
C ILE A 98 16.36 27.00 -0.94
N LYS A 99 16.32 25.79 -1.50
CA LYS A 99 16.09 25.50 -2.92
C LYS A 99 14.77 24.75 -3.05
N ILE A 100 13.98 25.08 -4.06
CA ILE A 100 12.74 24.38 -4.39
C ILE A 100 12.86 23.91 -5.84
N ASP A 101 12.66 22.62 -6.10
CA ASP A 101 12.63 22.08 -7.46
C ASP A 101 11.23 22.20 -8.09
N PRO A 102 11.08 21.97 -9.42
CA PRO A 102 9.77 22.04 -10.08
C PRO A 102 8.74 21.01 -9.57
N GLY A 103 9.19 19.97 -8.86
CA GLY A 103 8.33 18.99 -8.22
C GLY A 103 7.89 19.40 -6.81
N GLY A 104 8.28 20.58 -6.32
CA GLY A 104 7.95 21.07 -4.97
C GLY A 104 8.89 20.59 -3.87
N LEU A 105 10.00 19.91 -4.18
CA LEU A 105 10.95 19.46 -3.16
C LEU A 105 11.79 20.62 -2.62
N VAL A 106 11.65 20.89 -1.34
CA VAL A 106 12.44 21.87 -0.59
C VAL A 106 13.70 21.21 -0.02
N THR A 107 14.85 21.81 -0.33
CA THR A 107 16.15 21.46 0.25
C THR A 107 16.72 22.66 1.00
N PRO A 108 17.10 22.53 2.29
CA PRO A 108 17.60 23.65 3.07
C PRO A 108 19.05 24.00 2.69
N VAL A 109 19.38 25.29 2.75
CA VAL A 109 20.70 25.85 2.38
C VAL A 109 21.32 26.65 3.51
N ALA A 110 20.53 27.45 4.22
CA ALA A 110 20.98 28.28 5.33
C ALA A 110 19.86 28.50 6.36
N ASN A 111 20.24 28.79 7.61
CA ASN A 111 19.30 29.03 8.70
C ASN A 111 18.51 30.32 8.48
N GLY A 112 17.23 30.32 8.87
CA GLY A 112 16.37 31.49 8.85
C GLY A 112 14.92 31.13 8.57
N THR A 113 14.06 32.15 8.63
CA THR A 113 12.65 32.06 8.24
C THR A 113 12.50 32.52 6.80
N VAL A 114 11.78 31.76 5.99
CA VAL A 114 11.56 32.02 4.56
C VAL A 114 10.07 31.93 4.23
N SER A 115 9.55 32.95 3.54
CA SER A 115 8.24 32.91 2.92
C SER A 115 8.36 32.30 1.52
N VAL A 116 7.54 31.28 1.25
CA VAL A 116 7.42 30.62 -0.04
C VAL A 116 6.10 31.03 -0.67
N ARG A 117 6.17 31.81 -1.74
CA ARG A 117 5.03 32.14 -2.59
C ARG A 117 5.00 31.19 -3.78
N VAL A 118 3.83 30.62 -4.05
CA VAL A 118 3.54 29.89 -5.29
C VAL A 118 2.63 30.74 -6.17
N THR A 119 2.82 30.66 -7.49
CA THR A 119 2.02 31.43 -8.46
C THR A 119 1.75 30.56 -9.68
N ASP A 120 0.49 30.41 -10.07
CA ASP A 120 0.11 29.71 -11.31
C ASP A 120 0.34 30.59 -12.55
N ALA A 121 0.01 30.06 -13.73
CA ALA A 121 0.10 30.81 -14.99
C ALA A 121 -0.90 31.97 -15.11
N ALA A 122 -2.03 31.93 -14.37
CA ALA A 122 -3.06 32.96 -14.37
C ALA A 122 -2.78 34.10 -13.38
N GLY A 123 -1.77 33.96 -12.50
CA GLY A 123 -1.41 34.92 -11.47
C GLY A 123 -2.07 34.68 -10.11
N THR A 124 -2.81 33.59 -9.94
CA THR A 124 -3.32 33.13 -8.64
C THR A 124 -2.15 32.73 -7.76
N THR A 125 -2.19 33.10 -6.47
CA THR A 125 -1.06 32.86 -5.56
C THR A 125 -1.49 32.25 -4.23
N ALA A 126 -0.58 31.48 -3.62
CA ALA A 126 -0.64 31.07 -2.23
C ALA A 126 0.72 31.26 -1.56
N GLU A 127 0.75 31.38 -0.23
CA GLU A 127 1.98 31.56 0.55
C GLU A 127 2.05 30.62 1.75
N ALA A 128 3.25 30.17 2.07
CA ALA A 128 3.57 29.44 3.30
C ALA A 128 4.87 29.95 3.90
N THR A 129 4.98 29.90 5.23
CA THR A 129 6.22 30.24 5.92
C THR A 129 6.93 28.97 6.37
N LEU A 130 8.22 28.86 6.04
CA LEU A 130 9.09 27.77 6.48
C LEU A 130 10.20 28.31 7.38
N VAL A 131 10.67 27.47 8.30
CA VAL A 131 11.79 27.76 9.20
C VAL A 131 12.89 26.76 8.95
N VAL A 132 14.08 27.23 8.64
CA VAL A 132 15.29 26.41 8.51
C VAL A 132 16.17 26.64 9.73
N SER A 133 16.58 25.56 10.38
CA SER A 133 17.44 25.63 11.56
C SER A 133 18.56 24.58 11.51
N HIS A 134 19.60 24.77 12.32
CA HIS A 134 20.70 23.82 12.52
C HIS A 134 21.49 23.44 11.25
N ILE A 135 21.46 24.27 10.21
CA ILE A 135 22.37 24.15 9.07
C ILE A 135 23.80 24.44 9.52
N GLY A 136 24.72 23.53 9.14
CA GLY A 136 26.13 23.59 9.52
C GLY A 136 26.47 22.85 10.81
N ASN A 137 25.48 22.44 11.60
CA ASN A 137 25.68 21.53 12.72
C ASN A 137 25.79 20.10 12.16
N ASP A 138 26.94 19.47 12.33
CA ASP A 138 27.19 18.11 11.83
C ASP A 138 26.58 17.10 12.80
N VAL A 139 25.24 17.07 12.85
CA VAL A 139 24.47 16.13 13.67
C VAL A 139 24.86 14.70 13.26
N PRO A 140 25.23 13.82 14.20
CA PRO A 140 25.53 12.42 13.91
C PRO A 140 24.34 11.75 13.21
N VAL A 141 24.62 11.05 12.11
CA VAL A 141 23.60 10.29 11.39
C VAL A 141 23.19 9.09 12.24
N SER A 142 21.92 8.98 12.56
CA SER A 142 21.40 7.86 13.34
C SER A 142 21.15 6.64 12.43
N PHE A 143 21.62 5.48 12.85
CA PHE A 143 21.43 4.25 12.09
C PHE A 143 19.95 3.81 12.03
N PRO A 144 19.22 3.64 13.17
CA PRO A 144 17.82 3.27 13.12
C PRO A 144 16.93 4.27 12.38
N SER A 145 17.15 5.58 12.57
CA SER A 145 16.22 6.58 12.05
C SER A 145 16.55 7.12 10.66
N GLN A 146 17.80 7.01 10.19
CA GLN A 146 18.19 7.58 8.89
C GLN A 146 18.83 6.57 7.93
N ILE A 147 19.39 5.46 8.42
CA ILE A 147 20.05 4.45 7.57
C ILE A 147 19.11 3.29 7.25
N VAL A 148 18.41 2.76 8.26
CA VAL A 148 17.44 1.66 8.06
C VAL A 148 16.33 2.04 7.07
N PRO A 149 15.73 3.25 7.10
CA PRO A 149 14.73 3.64 6.11
C PRO A 149 15.25 3.64 4.67
N VAL A 150 16.53 3.98 4.45
CA VAL A 150 17.15 3.87 3.12
C VAL A 150 17.16 2.42 2.65
N PHE A 151 17.50 1.47 3.53
CA PHE A 151 17.45 0.04 3.17
C PHE A 151 16.03 -0.43 2.82
N THR A 152 15.03 0.04 3.55
CA THR A 152 13.62 -0.29 3.29
C THR A 152 13.13 0.31 1.99
N LYS A 153 13.36 1.61 1.76
CA LYS A 153 12.96 2.32 0.53
C LYS A 153 13.51 1.65 -0.74
N PHE A 154 14.77 1.20 -0.72
CA PHE A 154 15.39 0.57 -1.87
C PHE A 154 15.31 -0.97 -1.86
N GLY A 155 14.52 -1.55 -0.95
CA GLY A 155 14.24 -2.98 -0.88
C GLY A 155 15.42 -3.86 -0.47
N CYS A 156 16.50 -3.30 0.06
CA CYS A 156 17.71 -4.03 0.49
C CYS A 156 17.38 -5.06 1.59
N ASN A 157 16.51 -4.68 2.53
CA ASN A 157 16.04 -5.50 3.66
C ASN A 157 14.67 -6.16 3.40
N SER A 158 14.28 -6.31 2.13
CA SER A 158 13.11 -7.11 1.76
C SER A 158 13.40 -8.61 1.83
N GLY A 159 12.35 -9.43 1.95
CA GLY A 159 12.48 -10.90 1.97
C GLY A 159 13.12 -11.50 0.72
N GLY A 160 13.02 -10.81 -0.43
CA GLY A 160 13.68 -11.21 -1.67
C GLY A 160 15.19 -10.94 -1.71
N CYS A 161 15.71 -10.11 -0.79
CA CYS A 161 17.10 -9.67 -0.77
C CYS A 161 17.82 -10.10 0.53
N HIS A 162 18.27 -9.14 1.36
CA HIS A 162 18.99 -9.41 2.60
C HIS A 162 18.06 -9.58 3.81
N GLY A 163 16.76 -9.30 3.66
CA GLY A 163 15.73 -9.35 4.71
C GLY A 163 15.19 -10.73 5.08
N LYS A 164 15.62 -11.79 4.37
CA LYS A 164 15.25 -13.17 4.72
C LYS A 164 16.11 -13.68 5.87
N SER A 165 15.58 -14.62 6.65
CA SER A 165 16.23 -15.16 7.85
C SER A 165 17.67 -15.66 7.62
N ALA A 166 17.95 -16.28 6.47
CA ALA A 166 19.28 -16.76 6.11
C ALA A 166 20.23 -15.65 5.59
N GLY A 167 19.72 -14.46 5.26
CA GLY A 167 20.43 -13.43 4.51
C GLY A 167 20.82 -13.87 3.10
N GLN A 168 21.68 -13.09 2.45
CA GLN A 168 22.20 -13.36 1.11
C GLN A 168 23.73 -13.24 1.12
N ASN A 169 24.43 -14.29 0.68
CA ASN A 169 25.90 -14.34 0.60
C ASN A 169 26.61 -13.95 1.92
N GLY A 170 26.07 -14.42 3.05
CA GLY A 170 26.62 -14.15 4.38
C GLY A 170 26.39 -12.72 4.90
N PHE A 171 25.52 -11.94 4.26
CA PHE A 171 25.03 -10.66 4.78
C PHE A 171 23.51 -10.70 4.96
N ARG A 172 23.05 -10.37 6.15
CA ARG A 172 21.64 -10.39 6.53
C ARG A 172 21.24 -9.04 7.13
N LEU A 173 19.98 -8.70 6.93
CA LEU A 173 19.26 -7.61 7.56
C LEU A 173 17.93 -8.20 8.05
N SER A 174 17.35 -7.63 9.08
CA SER A 174 16.01 -7.91 9.54
C SER A 174 15.00 -7.50 8.47
N LEU A 175 13.91 -8.26 8.34
CA LEU A 175 12.86 -7.97 7.38
C LEU A 175 12.31 -6.56 7.62
N LEU A 176 12.34 -5.70 6.60
CA LEU A 176 11.87 -4.31 6.64
C LEU A 176 12.51 -3.44 7.74
N GLY A 177 13.61 -3.89 8.36
CA GLY A 177 14.31 -3.15 9.40
C GLY A 177 13.67 -3.24 10.79
N PHE A 178 12.87 -4.28 11.07
CA PHE A 178 12.20 -4.46 12.37
C PHE A 178 13.16 -4.62 13.56
N VAL A 179 14.41 -5.00 13.33
CA VAL A 179 15.42 -5.17 14.40
C VAL A 179 16.71 -4.40 14.06
N PRO A 180 16.69 -3.05 14.14
CA PRO A 180 17.83 -2.21 13.75
C PRO A 180 19.14 -2.53 14.48
N HIS A 181 19.08 -3.00 15.72
CA HIS A 181 20.28 -3.38 16.45
C HIS A 181 21.00 -4.55 15.78
N GLU A 182 20.26 -5.59 15.38
CA GLU A 182 20.83 -6.73 14.68
C GLU A 182 21.38 -6.34 13.30
N ASP A 183 20.64 -5.52 12.56
CA ASP A 183 21.07 -4.97 11.26
C ASP A 183 22.42 -4.26 11.38
N TYR A 184 22.60 -3.46 12.43
CA TYR A 184 23.84 -2.77 12.72
C TYR A 184 24.98 -3.75 13.01
N GLU A 185 24.77 -4.75 13.86
CA GLU A 185 25.79 -5.76 14.15
C GLU A 185 26.23 -6.51 12.89
N HIS A 186 25.28 -6.90 12.03
CA HIS A 186 25.54 -7.64 10.80
C HIS A 186 26.26 -6.78 9.76
N LEU A 187 25.89 -5.50 9.67
CA LEU A 187 26.51 -4.58 8.72
C LEU A 187 27.89 -4.13 9.18
N VAL A 188 28.04 -3.71 10.44
CA VAL A 188 29.22 -3.02 10.96
C VAL A 188 30.26 -3.97 11.53
N LYS A 189 29.85 -5.05 12.23
CA LYS A 189 30.78 -5.88 13.03
C LYS A 189 31.05 -7.25 12.41
N GLU A 190 30.04 -7.92 11.87
CA GLU A 190 30.22 -9.26 11.30
C GLU A 190 31.24 -9.28 10.15
N SER A 191 31.83 -10.46 9.91
CA SER A 191 32.88 -10.62 8.89
C SER A 191 34.06 -9.64 9.06
N ARG A 192 34.39 -9.31 10.31
CA ARG A 192 35.49 -8.40 10.69
C ARG A 192 35.33 -6.99 10.09
N GLY A 193 34.09 -6.50 10.00
CA GLY A 193 33.77 -5.15 9.52
C GLY A 193 34.06 -4.90 8.04
N ARG A 194 34.28 -5.95 7.23
CA ARG A 194 34.70 -5.85 5.82
C ARG A 194 33.76 -5.06 4.89
N ARG A 195 32.55 -4.72 5.34
CA ARG A 195 31.50 -4.11 4.52
C ARG A 195 31.63 -2.59 4.43
N LEU A 196 32.27 -1.98 5.42
CA LEU A 196 32.36 -0.53 5.58
C LEU A 196 33.81 -0.13 5.83
N SER A 197 34.24 0.96 5.20
CA SER A 197 35.59 1.51 5.35
C SER A 197 35.49 3.00 5.69
N PRO A 198 35.49 3.39 6.97
CA PRO A 198 35.45 4.80 7.37
C PRO A 198 36.63 5.62 6.83
N ALA A 199 37.80 5.00 6.67
CA ALA A 199 38.99 5.65 6.11
C ALA A 199 38.89 5.89 4.59
N ALA A 200 38.03 5.15 3.89
CA ALA A 200 37.74 5.33 2.48
C ALA A 200 36.25 5.05 2.22
N PRO A 201 35.34 5.95 2.61
CA PRO A 201 33.90 5.70 2.61
C PRO A 201 33.39 5.21 1.25
N ASP A 202 33.84 5.83 0.16
CA ASP A 202 33.46 5.48 -1.22
C ASP A 202 33.96 4.09 -1.67
N GLN A 203 34.89 3.46 -0.93
CA GLN A 203 35.36 2.09 -1.16
C GLN A 203 34.63 1.07 -0.27
N SER A 204 33.66 1.50 0.53
CA SER A 204 32.82 0.59 1.32
C SER A 204 32.03 -0.32 0.39
N LEU A 205 32.09 -1.63 0.62
CA LEU A 205 31.33 -2.61 -0.17
C LEU A 205 29.84 -2.29 -0.19
N LEU A 206 29.28 -1.76 0.90
CA LEU A 206 27.88 -1.31 0.93
C LEU A 206 27.59 -0.30 -0.20
N LEU A 207 28.40 0.76 -0.31
CA LEU A 207 28.20 1.80 -1.31
C LEU A 207 28.49 1.27 -2.72
N LEU A 208 29.60 0.55 -2.91
CA LEU A 208 30.00 0.00 -4.21
C LEU A 208 28.96 -0.99 -4.77
N LYS A 209 28.34 -1.81 -3.92
CA LYS A 209 27.28 -2.75 -4.34
C LYS A 209 25.96 -2.04 -4.57
N ALA A 210 25.61 -1.07 -3.73
CA ALA A 210 24.36 -0.32 -3.88
C ALA A 210 24.34 0.53 -5.16
N THR A 211 25.46 1.11 -5.57
CA THR A 211 25.60 1.84 -6.85
C THR A 211 26.00 0.93 -8.02
N ASN A 212 26.11 -0.38 -7.79
CA ASN A 212 26.51 -1.39 -8.77
C ASN A 212 27.87 -1.12 -9.46
N VAL A 213 28.74 -0.32 -8.85
CA VAL A 213 30.16 -0.21 -9.25
C VAL A 213 30.88 -1.54 -9.05
N ALA A 214 30.55 -2.24 -7.96
CA ALA A 214 30.87 -3.65 -7.77
C ALA A 214 29.64 -4.49 -8.12
N PRO A 215 29.78 -5.63 -8.86
CA PRO A 215 28.64 -6.42 -9.30
C PRO A 215 27.72 -6.85 -8.17
N HIS A 216 26.45 -6.48 -8.25
CA HIS A 216 25.44 -6.81 -7.26
C HIS A 216 24.25 -7.53 -7.93
N GLY A 217 23.87 -8.70 -7.40
CA GLY A 217 22.77 -9.50 -7.98
C GLY A 217 21.40 -8.80 -7.97
N GLY A 218 21.21 -7.82 -7.08
CA GLY A 218 20.02 -6.97 -7.06
C GLY A 218 20.08 -5.77 -8.02
N GLY A 219 21.15 -5.62 -8.80
CA GLY A 219 21.37 -4.46 -9.68
C GLY A 219 21.72 -3.18 -8.90
N GLU A 220 21.64 -2.05 -9.61
CA GLU A 220 21.79 -0.72 -9.05
C GLU A 220 20.57 -0.37 -8.19
N ARG A 221 20.82 -0.02 -6.94
CA ARG A 221 19.80 0.36 -5.95
C ARG A 221 19.86 1.85 -5.61
N LEU A 222 21.03 2.47 -5.69
CA LEU A 222 21.26 3.88 -5.37
C LEU A 222 22.05 4.56 -6.47
N LYS A 223 21.75 5.83 -6.73
CA LYS A 223 22.59 6.70 -7.56
C LYS A 223 23.67 7.35 -6.70
N GLN A 224 24.88 7.51 -7.22
CA GLN A 224 26.02 8.05 -6.46
C GLN A 224 25.84 9.52 -6.07
N ASP A 225 25.06 10.28 -6.83
CA ASP A 225 24.72 11.69 -6.57
C ASP A 225 23.41 11.86 -5.77
N SER A 226 22.72 10.76 -5.45
CA SER A 226 21.48 10.79 -4.66
C SER A 226 21.69 11.37 -3.25
N HIS A 227 20.59 11.80 -2.64
CA HIS A 227 20.60 12.22 -1.25
C HIS A 227 20.97 11.06 -0.32
N GLU A 228 20.38 9.90 -0.55
CA GLU A 228 20.50 8.72 0.28
C GLU A 228 21.92 8.14 0.25
N TYR A 229 22.60 8.19 -0.90
CA TYR A 229 24.03 7.90 -0.98
C TYR A 229 24.85 8.85 -0.10
N ARG A 230 24.56 10.15 -0.14
CA ARG A 230 25.28 11.15 0.67
C ARG A 230 25.07 10.95 2.17
N VAL A 231 23.86 10.57 2.60
CA VAL A 231 23.56 10.22 4.00
C VAL A 231 24.33 8.98 4.44
N LEU A 232 24.29 7.89 3.66
CA LEU A 232 25.04 6.66 3.94
C LEU A 232 26.56 6.93 4.01
N ARG A 233 27.09 7.68 3.05
CA ARG A 233 28.50 8.04 3.00
C ARG A 233 28.91 8.88 4.21
N ARG A 234 28.07 9.85 4.62
CA ARG A 234 28.34 10.66 5.82
C ARG A 234 28.32 9.81 7.08
N TRP A 235 27.34 8.93 7.24
CA TRP A 235 27.28 7.98 8.35
C TRP A 235 28.56 7.13 8.44
N ILE A 236 29.06 6.61 7.32
CA ILE A 236 30.33 5.89 7.26
C ILE A 236 31.52 6.78 7.66
N THR A 237 31.54 8.02 7.17
CA THR A 237 32.59 9.01 7.48
C THR A 237 32.62 9.37 8.97
N GLN A 238 31.45 9.39 9.63
CA GLN A 238 31.30 9.62 11.07
C GLN A 238 31.64 8.39 11.92
N ALA A 239 32.30 7.38 11.34
CA ALA A 239 32.61 6.10 11.97
C ALA A 239 31.37 5.30 12.40
N MET A 240 30.28 5.42 11.63
CA MET A 240 29.08 4.58 11.71
C MET A 240 28.41 4.61 13.10
N PRO A 241 28.06 5.79 13.65
CA PRO A 241 27.40 5.86 14.94
C PRO A 241 26.06 5.12 14.90
N TYR A 242 25.70 4.42 15.97
CA TYR A 242 24.39 3.76 16.04
C TYR A 242 23.27 4.79 16.17
N GLY A 243 23.44 5.82 16.99
CA GLY A 243 22.40 6.78 17.33
C GLY A 243 22.15 6.81 18.84
N ASP A 244 21.33 7.76 19.29
CA ASP A 244 20.98 7.93 20.69
C ASP A 244 19.73 7.09 21.04
N SER A 245 19.82 6.27 22.09
CA SER A 245 18.68 5.50 22.60
C SER A 245 17.57 6.36 23.21
N SER A 246 17.86 7.62 23.58
CA SER A 246 16.84 8.60 24.00
C SER A 246 16.27 9.43 22.85
N ALA A 247 16.69 9.20 21.60
CA ALA A 247 16.13 9.91 20.46
C ALA A 247 14.63 9.63 20.33
N ALA A 248 13.90 10.64 19.85
CA ALA A 248 12.48 10.50 19.58
C ALA A 248 12.22 9.40 18.55
N THR A 249 11.13 8.65 18.74
CA THR A 249 10.73 7.55 17.87
C THR A 249 9.46 7.90 17.12
N VAL A 250 9.28 7.34 15.92
CA VAL A 250 8.07 7.56 15.13
C VAL A 250 6.88 6.88 15.83
N VAL A 251 5.82 7.63 16.05
CA VAL A 251 4.56 7.15 16.66
C VAL A 251 3.50 6.89 15.61
N SER A 252 3.45 7.71 14.56
CA SER A 252 2.55 7.53 13.42
C SER A 252 3.13 8.19 12.17
N ILE A 253 2.59 7.81 11.01
CA ILE A 253 2.79 8.53 9.75
C ILE A 253 1.43 8.82 9.10
N GLU A 254 1.36 9.94 8.40
CA GLU A 254 0.16 10.41 7.71
C GLU A 254 0.51 10.82 6.28
N VAL A 255 -0.34 10.48 5.31
CA VAL A 255 -0.17 10.86 3.90
C VAL A 255 -1.15 11.94 3.51
N PHE A 256 -0.65 12.91 2.76
CA PHE A 256 -1.40 14.06 2.29
C PHE A 256 -1.30 14.15 0.76
N PRO A 257 -2.43 14.40 0.07
CA PRO A 257 -3.80 14.18 0.59
C PRO A 257 -4.01 12.69 0.95
N ALA A 258 -4.94 12.40 1.86
CA ALA A 258 -5.29 11.00 2.20
C ALA A 258 -6.20 10.35 1.15
N GLN A 259 -7.02 11.17 0.48
CA GLN A 259 -7.90 10.73 -0.60
C GLN A 259 -8.07 11.82 -1.65
N ARG A 260 -8.15 11.44 -2.92
CA ARG A 260 -8.51 12.31 -4.04
C ARG A 260 -9.48 11.60 -4.97
N ARG A 261 -10.39 12.37 -5.57
CA ARG A 261 -11.01 11.99 -6.83
C ARG A 261 -10.10 12.51 -7.95
N LEU A 262 -9.73 11.65 -8.88
CA LEU A 262 -8.83 12.00 -9.99
C LEU A 262 -9.43 11.50 -11.31
N ALA A 263 -9.19 12.24 -12.38
CA ALA A 263 -9.48 11.75 -13.72
C ALA A 263 -8.38 10.82 -14.23
N LYS A 264 -8.67 10.12 -15.32
CA LYS A 264 -7.69 9.32 -16.06
C LYS A 264 -6.50 10.18 -16.51
N ASP A 265 -5.34 9.55 -16.60
CA ASP A 265 -4.09 10.18 -17.06
C ASP A 265 -3.65 11.40 -16.22
N GLN A 266 -4.24 11.60 -15.03
CA GLN A 266 -3.80 12.61 -14.07
C GLN A 266 -2.75 12.05 -13.11
N SER A 267 -2.07 12.96 -12.41
CA SER A 267 -1.10 12.61 -11.38
C SER A 267 -1.38 13.36 -10.08
N GLN A 268 -0.91 12.81 -8.96
CA GLN A 268 -1.00 13.38 -7.62
C GLN A 268 0.34 13.22 -6.92
N GLN A 269 0.95 14.32 -6.51
CA GLN A 269 2.07 14.32 -5.56
C GLN A 269 1.55 14.01 -4.17
N LEU A 270 2.22 13.10 -3.48
CA LEU A 270 1.99 12.82 -2.07
C LEU A 270 3.07 13.50 -1.22
N ALA A 271 2.69 13.86 0.01
CA ALA A 271 3.62 14.12 1.11
C ALA A 271 3.31 13.15 2.25
N VAL A 272 4.34 12.63 2.91
CA VAL A 272 4.20 11.73 4.06
C VAL A 272 4.88 12.38 5.25
N ILE A 273 4.11 12.64 6.30
CA ILE A 273 4.57 13.31 7.51
C ILE A 273 4.65 12.28 8.64
N ALA A 274 5.79 12.22 9.32
CA ALA A 274 6.00 11.41 10.50
C ALA A 274 5.80 12.26 11.76
N ASN A 275 5.02 11.73 12.71
CA ASN A 275 4.86 12.30 14.04
C ASN A 275 5.73 11.53 15.03
N TYR A 276 6.57 12.25 15.78
CA TYR A 276 7.52 11.68 16.73
C TYR A 276 7.01 11.76 18.18
N SER A 277 7.57 10.91 19.03
CA SER A 277 7.20 10.76 20.45
C SER A 277 7.43 12.01 21.31
N ASP A 278 8.26 12.95 20.84
CA ASP A 278 8.52 14.24 21.49
C ASP A 278 7.61 15.37 20.97
N GLY A 279 6.67 15.05 20.08
CA GLY A 279 5.76 16.01 19.44
C GLY A 279 6.33 16.70 18.22
N SER A 280 7.59 16.42 17.84
CA SER A 280 8.14 16.92 16.58
C SER A 280 7.53 16.20 15.36
N VAL A 281 7.56 16.88 14.22
CA VAL A 281 7.09 16.35 12.94
C VAL A 281 8.19 16.47 11.89
N GLU A 282 8.25 15.51 10.98
CA GLU A 282 9.19 15.52 9.87
C GLU A 282 8.50 15.06 8.59
N ASP A 283 8.82 15.71 7.46
CA ASP A 283 8.46 15.20 6.16
C ASP A 283 9.41 14.06 5.77
N VAL A 284 8.83 12.87 5.65
CA VAL A 284 9.52 11.63 5.31
C VAL A 284 9.14 11.14 3.91
N THR A 285 8.56 12.00 3.07
CA THR A 285 8.14 11.68 1.69
C THR A 285 9.28 11.05 0.90
N ARG A 286 10.47 11.64 1.00
CA ARG A 286 11.65 11.12 0.30
C ARG A 286 12.31 9.93 0.99
N ALA A 287 11.89 9.56 2.20
CA ALA A 287 12.41 8.39 2.92
C ALA A 287 11.42 7.20 2.92
N ALA A 288 10.16 7.44 2.59
CA ALA A 288 9.12 6.42 2.55
C ALA A 288 9.30 5.45 1.36
N LEU A 289 8.85 4.22 1.57
CA LEU A 289 8.59 3.24 0.53
C LEU A 289 7.13 3.36 0.09
N TYR A 290 6.89 3.38 -1.22
CA TYR A 290 5.54 3.42 -1.79
C TYR A 290 5.24 2.14 -2.57
N GLU A 291 4.02 1.63 -2.42
CA GLU A 291 3.54 0.45 -3.15
C GLU A 291 2.07 0.64 -3.53
N SER A 292 1.76 0.50 -4.83
CA SER A 292 0.38 0.50 -5.32
C SER A 292 -0.21 -0.92 -5.25
N ASN A 293 -1.48 -1.04 -4.84
CA ASN A 293 -2.19 -2.31 -4.88
C ASN A 293 -2.63 -2.73 -6.29
N ALA A 294 -2.63 -1.79 -7.25
CA ALA A 294 -2.93 -2.01 -8.66
C ALA A 294 -2.03 -1.14 -9.54
N PRO A 295 -0.74 -1.52 -9.71
CA PRO A 295 0.24 -0.73 -10.47
C PRO A 295 -0.19 -0.43 -11.92
N GLU A 296 -0.97 -1.32 -12.54
CA GLU A 296 -1.53 -1.12 -13.89
C GLU A 296 -2.57 0.00 -13.98
N MET A 297 -3.13 0.41 -12.84
CA MET A 297 -4.09 1.51 -12.73
C MET A 297 -3.43 2.79 -12.21
N ALA A 298 -2.59 2.66 -11.18
CA ALA A 298 -1.82 3.77 -10.60
C ALA A 298 -0.40 3.33 -10.29
N GLU A 299 0.57 3.88 -11.00
CA GLU A 299 1.98 3.75 -10.64
C GLU A 299 2.35 4.81 -9.62
N VAL A 300 3.28 4.49 -8.72
CA VAL A 300 3.86 5.45 -7.78
C VAL A 300 5.37 5.34 -7.84
N ASP A 301 6.05 6.49 -7.95
CA ASP A 301 7.50 6.52 -7.97
C ASP A 301 8.10 6.70 -6.55
N SER A 302 9.43 6.59 -6.47
CA SER A 302 10.17 6.76 -5.21
C SER A 302 10.15 8.19 -4.61
N THR A 303 9.48 9.13 -5.30
CA THR A 303 9.30 10.52 -4.88
C THR A 303 7.89 10.79 -4.35
N GLY A 304 7.02 9.78 -4.36
CA GLY A 304 5.63 9.91 -3.96
C GLY A 304 4.74 10.53 -5.03
N LEU A 305 5.18 10.57 -6.29
CA LEU A 305 4.31 10.96 -7.40
C LEU A 305 3.49 9.74 -7.85
N VAL A 306 2.18 9.83 -7.70
CA VAL A 306 1.22 8.85 -8.23
C VAL A 306 0.81 9.30 -9.63
N SER A 307 0.87 8.40 -10.61
CA SER A 307 0.42 8.63 -11.98
C SER A 307 -0.63 7.59 -12.36
N LEU A 308 -1.81 8.06 -12.75
CA LEU A 308 -2.91 7.22 -13.19
C LEU A 308 -2.81 6.91 -14.67
N GLY A 309 -3.22 5.70 -15.06
CA GLY A 309 -3.48 5.35 -16.44
C GLY A 309 -4.93 5.63 -16.85
N ASN A 310 -5.38 4.89 -17.87
CA ASN A 310 -6.74 5.01 -18.43
C ASN A 310 -7.80 4.11 -17.73
N SER A 311 -7.43 3.47 -16.64
CA SER A 311 -8.31 2.59 -15.86
C SER A 311 -9.24 3.39 -14.93
N VAL A 312 -10.44 2.88 -14.69
CA VAL A 312 -11.42 3.45 -13.74
C VAL A 312 -11.57 2.53 -12.53
N GLY A 313 -12.08 3.05 -11.43
CA GLY A 313 -12.27 2.30 -10.19
C GLY A 313 -11.62 3.00 -9.01
N ASP A 314 -11.25 2.24 -7.98
CA ASP A 314 -10.50 2.75 -6.85
C ASP A 314 -9.16 2.05 -6.68
N VAL A 315 -8.16 2.84 -6.32
CA VAL A 315 -6.77 2.38 -6.16
C VAL A 315 -6.19 2.96 -4.90
N SER A 316 -5.33 2.18 -4.25
CA SER A 316 -4.68 2.54 -2.99
C SER A 316 -3.17 2.48 -3.14
N VAL A 317 -2.51 3.54 -2.71
CA VAL A 317 -1.06 3.62 -2.62
C VAL A 317 -0.68 3.60 -1.15
N MET A 318 -0.03 2.52 -0.73
CA MET A 318 0.54 2.38 0.59
C MET A 318 1.86 3.17 0.67
N ALA A 319 2.04 3.94 1.73
CA ALA A 319 3.33 4.50 2.12
C ALA A 319 3.80 3.88 3.44
N ARG A 320 5.07 3.49 3.50
CA ARG A 320 5.69 2.86 4.68
C ARG A 320 6.94 3.60 5.10
N TYR A 321 7.07 3.84 6.40
CA TYR A 321 8.28 4.41 7.01
C TYR A 321 8.44 3.89 8.45
N GLN A 322 9.63 3.36 8.77
CA GLN A 322 9.97 2.82 10.11
C GLN A 322 8.91 1.90 10.73
N GLY A 323 8.36 0.97 9.95
CA GLY A 323 7.35 0.01 10.43
C GLY A 323 5.91 0.53 10.42
N HIS A 324 5.71 1.84 10.32
CA HIS A 324 4.40 2.47 10.20
C HIS A 324 3.92 2.50 8.75
N VAL A 325 2.60 2.47 8.58
CA VAL A 325 1.93 2.43 7.28
C VAL A 325 0.81 3.45 7.25
N THR A 326 0.68 4.16 6.14
CA THR A 326 -0.47 5.00 5.80
C THR A 326 -0.85 4.76 4.34
N VAL A 327 -2.05 5.17 3.94
CA VAL A 327 -2.61 4.83 2.61
C VAL A 327 -3.26 6.05 1.99
N PHE A 328 -2.80 6.40 0.79
CA PHE A 328 -3.49 7.32 -0.11
C PHE A 328 -4.51 6.54 -0.94
N ARG A 329 -5.71 7.09 -1.12
CA ARG A 329 -6.76 6.51 -1.97
C ARG A 329 -7.09 7.44 -3.14
N ALA A 330 -7.11 6.90 -4.34
CA ALA A 330 -7.63 7.59 -5.51
C ALA A 330 -8.91 6.91 -6.01
N ASP A 331 -9.97 7.70 -6.14
CA ASP A 331 -11.18 7.30 -6.84
C ASP A 331 -11.12 7.85 -8.27
N VAL A 332 -11.17 6.97 -9.25
CA VAL A 332 -11.18 7.31 -10.68
C VAL A 332 -12.55 7.01 -11.25
N PRO A 333 -13.42 8.02 -11.40
CA PRO A 333 -14.81 7.80 -11.80
C PRO A 333 -14.94 7.23 -13.21
N LEU A 334 -15.96 6.40 -13.40
CA LEU A 334 -16.43 5.95 -14.71
C LEU A 334 -17.15 7.07 -15.48
N GLY A 335 -17.81 7.98 -14.76
CA GLY A 335 -18.59 9.08 -15.33
C GLY A 335 -20.01 8.70 -15.81
N ALA A 336 -20.46 7.46 -15.55
CA ALA A 336 -21.75 6.98 -16.03
C ALA A 336 -22.95 7.61 -15.30
N THR A 337 -22.72 8.29 -14.17
CA THR A 337 -23.75 8.96 -13.38
C THR A 337 -23.54 10.48 -13.27
N ASP A 338 -22.77 11.09 -14.17
CA ASP A 338 -22.44 12.53 -14.07
C ASP A 338 -23.67 13.44 -14.16
N ASN A 339 -24.73 12.97 -14.83
CA ASN A 339 -26.02 13.67 -14.96
C ASN A 339 -27.12 13.12 -14.02
N TRP A 340 -26.77 12.27 -13.04
CA TRP A 340 -27.75 11.71 -12.12
C TRP A 340 -28.08 12.72 -11.01
N GLU A 341 -29.37 12.94 -10.81
CA GLU A 341 -29.90 13.74 -9.72
C GLU A 341 -30.06 12.90 -8.44
N PRO A 342 -30.18 13.51 -7.24
CA PRO A 342 -30.38 12.77 -6.00
C PRO A 342 -31.55 11.77 -6.02
N ARG A 343 -32.60 12.06 -6.81
CA ARG A 343 -33.77 11.19 -6.99
C ARG A 343 -33.51 9.91 -7.80
N ASP A 344 -32.42 9.88 -8.58
CA ASP A 344 -32.06 8.73 -9.41
C ASP A 344 -31.34 7.65 -8.57
N TRP A 345 -30.87 8.02 -7.37
CA TRP A 345 -30.26 7.10 -6.42
C TRP A 345 -31.31 6.38 -5.57
N PRO A 346 -31.18 5.05 -5.39
CA PRO A 346 -32.04 4.31 -4.46
C PRO A 346 -31.89 4.84 -3.03
N ILE A 347 -32.98 4.79 -2.28
CA ILE A 347 -32.98 5.15 -0.85
C ILE A 347 -32.25 4.04 -0.08
N PRO A 348 -31.17 4.35 0.68
CA PRO A 348 -30.52 3.36 1.53
C PRO A 348 -31.49 2.78 2.56
N VAL A 349 -31.50 1.46 2.75
CA VAL A 349 -32.34 0.80 3.77
C VAL A 349 -31.55 0.59 5.07
N ASN A 350 -30.23 0.49 4.97
CA ASN A 350 -29.34 0.26 6.10
C ASN A 350 -27.96 0.91 5.87
N VAL A 351 -27.10 0.85 6.90
CA VAL A 351 -25.74 1.42 6.87
C VAL A 351 -24.85 0.84 5.77
N VAL A 352 -25.04 -0.42 5.36
CA VAL A 352 -24.29 -1.02 4.26
C VAL A 352 -24.66 -0.36 2.94
N ASP A 353 -25.96 -0.14 2.69
CA ASP A 353 -26.43 0.55 1.49
C ASP A 353 -25.90 2.00 1.44
N GLU A 354 -25.85 2.70 2.58
CA GLU A 354 -25.29 4.05 2.67
C GLU A 354 -23.84 4.09 2.17
N HIS A 355 -23.00 3.16 2.66
CA HIS A 355 -21.60 3.05 2.24
C HIS A 355 -21.46 2.61 0.79
N VAL A 356 -22.23 1.61 0.35
CA VAL A 356 -22.20 1.12 -1.04
C VAL A 356 -22.60 2.22 -2.02
N PHE A 357 -23.71 2.93 -1.76
CA PHE A 357 -24.17 3.99 -2.64
C PHE A 357 -23.25 5.21 -2.59
N ALA A 358 -22.64 5.52 -1.44
CA ALA A 358 -21.60 6.55 -1.39
C ALA A 358 -20.40 6.20 -2.28
N LYS A 359 -19.93 4.95 -2.26
CA LYS A 359 -18.84 4.50 -3.12
C LYS A 359 -19.24 4.50 -4.60
N LEU A 360 -20.42 3.99 -4.95
CA LEU A 360 -20.93 4.01 -6.32
C LEU A 360 -21.05 5.45 -6.86
N ARG A 361 -21.54 6.40 -6.04
CA ARG A 361 -21.53 7.84 -6.37
C ARG A 361 -20.11 8.35 -6.59
N SER A 362 -19.18 8.02 -5.70
CA SER A 362 -17.79 8.46 -5.81
C SER A 362 -17.13 7.98 -7.11
N LEU A 363 -17.46 6.78 -7.56
CA LEU A 363 -16.96 6.15 -8.78
C LEU A 363 -17.80 6.45 -10.02
N GLY A 364 -18.90 7.19 -9.91
CA GLY A 364 -19.79 7.48 -11.04
C GLY A 364 -20.42 6.21 -11.64
N ILE A 365 -20.73 5.20 -10.81
CA ILE A 365 -21.28 3.90 -11.24
C ILE A 365 -22.76 3.82 -10.87
N PRO A 366 -23.66 3.52 -11.83
CA PRO A 366 -25.08 3.39 -11.53
C PRO A 366 -25.36 2.11 -10.72
N PRO A 367 -26.17 2.17 -9.65
CA PRO A 367 -26.65 0.99 -8.95
C PRO A 367 -27.51 0.13 -9.87
N SER A 368 -27.48 -1.18 -9.64
CA SER A 368 -28.36 -2.11 -10.36
C SER A 368 -29.81 -1.91 -9.94
N ALA A 369 -30.74 -2.07 -10.90
CA ALA A 369 -32.16 -2.04 -10.61
C ALA A 369 -32.55 -3.13 -9.60
N GLN A 370 -33.59 -2.85 -8.80
CA GLN A 370 -34.13 -3.83 -7.87
C GLN A 370 -34.69 -5.04 -8.64
N CYS A 371 -34.21 -6.23 -8.31
CA CYS A 371 -34.69 -7.46 -8.93
C CYS A 371 -36.11 -7.81 -8.47
N ASP A 372 -36.82 -8.60 -9.28
CA ASP A 372 -38.13 -9.16 -8.94
C ASP A 372 -38.03 -10.18 -7.78
N ASP A 373 -39.19 -10.53 -7.19
CA ASP A 373 -39.25 -11.39 -6.01
C ASP A 373 -38.78 -12.82 -6.25
N ALA A 374 -38.99 -13.38 -7.45
CA ALA A 374 -38.55 -14.73 -7.76
C ALA A 374 -37.02 -14.78 -7.88
N THR A 375 -36.43 -13.77 -8.53
CA THR A 375 -34.98 -13.57 -8.62
C THR A 375 -34.38 -13.34 -7.23
N TYR A 376 -35.01 -12.51 -6.40
CA TYR A 376 -34.58 -12.24 -5.03
C TYR A 376 -34.58 -13.51 -4.18
N LEU A 377 -35.71 -14.24 -4.14
CA LEU A 377 -35.84 -15.49 -3.39
C LEU A 377 -34.75 -16.49 -3.78
N ARG A 378 -34.52 -16.68 -5.08
CA ARG A 378 -33.47 -17.59 -5.57
C ARG A 378 -32.08 -17.15 -5.10
N ARG A 379 -31.71 -15.89 -5.29
CA ARG A 379 -30.37 -15.37 -4.94
C ARG A 379 -30.10 -15.47 -3.44
N VAL A 380 -31.03 -14.99 -2.61
CA VAL A 380 -30.86 -14.98 -1.15
C VAL A 380 -30.84 -16.40 -0.57
N THR A 381 -31.66 -17.32 -1.07
CA THR A 381 -31.62 -18.73 -0.62
C THR A 381 -30.30 -19.40 -0.98
N LEU A 382 -29.76 -19.15 -2.17
CA LEU A 382 -28.44 -19.67 -2.56
C LEU A 382 -27.31 -19.09 -1.70
N ASP A 383 -27.35 -17.78 -1.43
CA ASP A 383 -26.30 -17.10 -0.69
C ASP A 383 -26.29 -17.43 0.80
N ILE A 384 -27.48 -17.52 1.41
CA ILE A 384 -27.65 -17.76 2.85
C ILE A 384 -27.68 -19.26 3.17
N ALA A 385 -28.51 -20.04 2.47
CA ALA A 385 -28.76 -21.44 2.78
C ALA A 385 -28.01 -22.44 1.87
N GLY A 386 -27.32 -21.97 0.81
CA GLY A 386 -26.52 -22.83 -0.07
C GLY A 386 -27.33 -23.81 -0.92
N ARG A 387 -28.64 -23.59 -1.05
CA ARG A 387 -29.59 -24.43 -1.79
C ARG A 387 -30.58 -23.62 -2.60
N LEU A 388 -31.36 -24.30 -3.44
CA LEU A 388 -32.49 -23.69 -4.13
C LEU A 388 -33.68 -23.48 -3.16
N PRO A 389 -34.56 -22.50 -3.42
CA PRO A 389 -35.79 -22.35 -2.67
C PRO A 389 -36.70 -23.56 -2.86
N THR A 390 -37.37 -23.96 -1.79
CA THR A 390 -38.39 -25.01 -1.80
C THR A 390 -39.68 -24.49 -2.44
N LEU A 391 -40.56 -25.43 -2.83
CA LEU A 391 -41.90 -25.07 -3.32
C LEU A 391 -42.71 -24.31 -2.27
N ALA A 392 -42.56 -24.67 -1.00
CA ALA A 392 -43.25 -24.00 0.11
C ALA A 392 -42.76 -22.56 0.32
N GLU A 393 -41.44 -22.33 0.31
CA GLU A 393 -40.86 -20.97 0.40
C GLU A 393 -41.27 -20.11 -0.80
N THR A 394 -41.35 -20.70 -2.00
CA THR A 394 -41.81 -20.00 -3.22
C THR A 394 -43.28 -19.59 -3.11
N ALA A 395 -44.15 -20.52 -2.72
CA ALA A 395 -45.57 -20.23 -2.52
C ALA A 395 -45.79 -19.19 -1.42
N ALA A 396 -45.04 -19.25 -0.33
CA ALA A 396 -45.10 -18.28 0.75
C ALA A 396 -44.66 -16.88 0.29
N MET A 397 -43.57 -16.76 -0.47
CA MET A 397 -43.09 -15.48 -1.00
C MET A 397 -44.08 -14.84 -1.97
N GLN A 398 -44.77 -15.65 -2.78
CA GLN A 398 -45.78 -15.18 -3.73
C GLN A 398 -47.08 -14.74 -3.03
N ALA A 399 -47.48 -15.42 -1.95
CA ALA A 399 -48.67 -15.08 -1.19
C ALA A 399 -48.47 -13.87 -0.27
N ASP A 400 -47.23 -13.57 0.14
CA ASP A 400 -46.92 -12.45 1.02
C ASP A 400 -46.91 -11.11 0.27
N VAL A 401 -47.83 -10.22 0.66
CA VAL A 401 -47.97 -8.85 0.13
C VAL A 401 -47.42 -7.79 1.07
N SER A 402 -46.82 -8.18 2.19
CA SER A 402 -46.25 -7.25 3.15
C SER A 402 -45.02 -6.54 2.59
N ALA A 403 -44.85 -5.26 2.96
CA ALA A 403 -43.73 -4.43 2.50
C ALA A 403 -42.37 -4.95 3.00
N ASP A 404 -42.35 -5.71 4.09
CA ASP A 404 -41.17 -6.25 4.76
C ASP A 404 -40.93 -7.75 4.47
N LYS A 405 -41.67 -8.35 3.53
CA LYS A 405 -41.56 -9.79 3.21
C LYS A 405 -40.14 -10.27 2.88
N ARG A 406 -39.32 -9.41 2.27
CA ARG A 406 -37.91 -9.71 1.94
C ARG A 406 -37.04 -9.79 3.19
N ALA A 407 -37.24 -8.89 4.16
CA ALA A 407 -36.54 -8.94 5.44
C ALA A 407 -36.94 -10.20 6.22
N LYS A 408 -38.25 -10.49 6.32
CA LYS A 408 -38.76 -11.72 6.93
C LYS A 408 -38.20 -13.00 6.30
N LEU A 409 -38.01 -13.01 4.99
CA LEU A 409 -37.37 -14.14 4.30
C LEU A 409 -35.90 -14.29 4.74
N VAL A 410 -35.15 -13.20 4.80
CA VAL A 410 -33.75 -13.22 5.28
C VAL A 410 -33.68 -13.74 6.71
N ASP A 411 -34.52 -13.24 7.62
CA ASP A 411 -34.55 -13.70 9.02
C ASP A 411 -34.82 -15.19 9.13
N ARG A 412 -35.85 -15.70 8.44
CA ARG A 412 -36.15 -17.14 8.41
C ARG A 412 -34.99 -17.99 7.86
N LEU A 413 -34.27 -17.50 6.86
CA LEU A 413 -33.13 -18.21 6.29
C LEU A 413 -31.95 -18.21 7.26
N LEU A 414 -31.67 -17.09 7.94
CA LEU A 414 -30.61 -16.99 8.95
C LEU A 414 -30.91 -17.84 10.20
N GLU A 415 -32.18 -18.01 10.55
CA GLU A 415 -32.61 -18.91 11.65
C GLU A 415 -32.58 -20.40 11.26
N SER A 416 -32.41 -20.73 9.98
CA SER A 416 -32.45 -22.11 9.50
C SER A 416 -31.17 -22.89 9.79
N GLU A 417 -31.29 -24.22 9.91
CA GLU A 417 -30.12 -25.10 9.99
C GLU A 417 -29.28 -25.04 8.70
N ASP A 418 -29.92 -24.84 7.54
CA ASP A 418 -29.24 -24.74 6.25
C ASP A 418 -28.22 -23.61 6.22
N TYR A 419 -28.54 -22.45 6.82
CA TYR A 419 -27.59 -21.34 6.98
C TYR A 419 -26.36 -21.77 7.76
N SER A 420 -26.57 -22.33 8.95
CA SER A 420 -25.47 -22.71 9.84
C SER A 420 -24.58 -23.78 9.21
N GLU A 421 -25.15 -24.75 8.50
CA GLU A 421 -24.41 -25.81 7.82
C GLU A 421 -23.64 -25.27 6.60
N TYR A 422 -24.27 -24.41 5.81
CA TYR A 422 -23.62 -23.82 4.64
C TYR A 422 -22.48 -22.87 5.01
N PHE A 423 -22.70 -21.98 5.97
CA PHE A 423 -21.66 -21.05 6.43
C PHE A 423 -20.57 -21.78 7.21
N ALA A 424 -20.88 -22.85 7.95
CA ALA A 424 -19.87 -23.68 8.59
C ALA A 424 -18.89 -24.24 7.56
N ARG A 425 -19.36 -24.66 6.37
CA ARG A 425 -18.46 -25.15 5.29
C ARG A 425 -17.55 -24.05 4.74
N LYS A 426 -18.04 -22.81 4.62
CA LYS A 426 -17.20 -21.65 4.22
C LYS A 426 -16.12 -21.41 5.27
N TRP A 427 -16.51 -21.29 6.54
CA TRP A 427 -15.60 -21.10 7.67
C TRP A 427 -14.63 -22.26 7.87
N ASN A 428 -15.05 -23.50 7.61
CA ASN A 428 -14.21 -24.68 7.66
C ASN A 428 -13.00 -24.56 6.71
N THR A 429 -13.19 -23.91 5.57
CA THR A 429 -12.12 -23.65 4.60
C THR A 429 -11.20 -22.52 5.07
N ILE A 430 -11.78 -21.40 5.53
CA ILE A 430 -11.04 -20.24 6.05
C ILE A 430 -10.18 -20.63 7.26
N LEU A 431 -10.76 -21.36 8.21
CA LEU A 431 -10.09 -21.90 9.40
C LEU A 431 -9.30 -23.18 9.10
N ARG A 432 -9.09 -23.50 7.82
CA ARG A 432 -8.22 -24.57 7.33
C ARG A 432 -8.49 -25.94 7.95
N ASN A 433 -9.68 -26.23 8.47
CA ASN A 433 -10.00 -27.47 9.15
C ASN A 433 -9.87 -28.67 8.19
N LYS A 434 -8.67 -29.26 8.19
CA LYS A 434 -8.20 -30.19 7.15
C LYS A 434 -7.84 -31.53 7.78
N ARG A 435 -8.13 -32.59 7.03
CA ARG A 435 -7.73 -33.96 7.35
C ARG A 435 -6.24 -34.17 7.07
N SER A 436 -5.55 -34.85 7.98
CA SER A 436 -4.14 -35.25 7.84
C SER A 436 -3.94 -36.62 7.16
N GLY A 437 -5.03 -37.30 6.77
CA GLY A 437 -5.01 -38.61 6.09
C GLY A 437 -6.39 -39.09 5.62
N ASN A 438 -6.49 -40.36 5.19
CA ASN A 438 -7.68 -40.92 4.55
C ASN A 438 -8.80 -41.41 5.50
N SER A 439 -8.64 -41.32 6.82
CA SER A 439 -9.68 -41.66 7.82
C SER A 439 -10.48 -40.45 8.29
N LEU A 440 -11.71 -40.68 8.77
CA LEU A 440 -12.53 -39.65 9.41
C LEU A 440 -11.76 -39.14 10.65
N ASP A 441 -11.35 -37.87 10.65
CA ASP A 441 -10.57 -37.29 11.74
C ASP A 441 -11.56 -36.68 12.76
N PHE A 442 -11.65 -37.31 13.94
CA PHE A 442 -12.50 -36.85 15.06
C PHE A 442 -12.34 -35.35 15.32
N ARG A 443 -11.09 -34.86 15.28
CA ARG A 443 -10.77 -33.44 15.46
C ARG A 443 -11.49 -32.55 14.46
N THR A 444 -11.47 -32.95 13.19
CA THR A 444 -12.11 -32.15 12.13
C THR A 444 -13.64 -32.12 12.29
N ALA A 445 -14.23 -33.24 12.72
CA ALA A 445 -15.67 -33.34 12.92
C ALA A 445 -16.17 -32.49 14.10
N VAL A 446 -15.48 -32.55 15.25
CA VAL A 446 -15.89 -31.76 16.42
C VAL A 446 -15.64 -30.27 16.23
N PHE A 447 -14.58 -29.89 15.51
CA PHE A 447 -14.34 -28.48 15.21
C PHE A 447 -15.36 -27.93 14.21
N HIS A 448 -15.70 -28.68 13.15
CA HIS A 448 -16.78 -28.30 12.23
C HIS A 448 -18.11 -28.14 12.97
N ARG A 449 -18.44 -29.09 13.86
CA ARG A 449 -19.66 -29.01 14.68
C ARG A 449 -19.67 -27.74 15.53
N TRP A 450 -18.56 -27.42 16.21
CA TRP A 450 -18.47 -26.19 16.99
C TRP A 450 -18.64 -24.93 16.14
N ILE A 451 -18.09 -24.89 14.91
CA ILE A 451 -18.30 -23.75 13.99
C ILE A 451 -19.78 -23.61 13.64
N ARG A 452 -20.41 -24.71 13.22
CA ARG A 452 -21.83 -24.75 12.88
C ARG A 452 -22.71 -24.30 14.04
N ASP A 453 -22.50 -24.87 15.22
CA ASP A 453 -23.28 -24.55 16.42
C ASP A 453 -23.09 -23.07 16.81
N SER A 454 -21.87 -22.54 16.69
CA SER A 454 -21.60 -21.12 16.91
C SER A 454 -22.37 -20.21 15.95
N LEU A 455 -22.51 -20.60 14.69
CA LEU A 455 -23.29 -19.85 13.69
C LEU A 455 -24.79 -19.96 13.95
N HIS A 456 -25.27 -21.16 14.30
CA HIS A 456 -26.68 -21.41 14.60
C HIS A 456 -27.15 -20.64 15.84
N GLU A 457 -26.31 -20.57 16.87
CA GLU A 457 -26.56 -19.81 18.10
C GLU A 457 -26.35 -18.29 17.93
N ASN A 458 -26.01 -17.84 16.71
CA ASN A 458 -25.68 -16.45 16.41
C ASN A 458 -24.61 -15.87 17.36
N LYS A 459 -23.54 -16.64 17.60
CA LYS A 459 -22.44 -16.25 18.49
C LYS A 459 -21.81 -14.93 18.00
N PRO A 460 -21.64 -13.92 18.88
CA PRO A 460 -20.96 -12.68 18.51
C PRO A 460 -19.58 -12.96 17.92
N TYR A 461 -19.24 -12.25 16.85
CA TYR A 461 -18.01 -12.48 16.11
C TYR A 461 -16.75 -12.32 16.98
N ASP A 462 -16.74 -11.36 17.90
CA ASP A 462 -15.63 -11.16 18.84
C ASP A 462 -15.42 -12.38 19.75
N ARG A 463 -16.50 -13.03 20.18
CA ARG A 463 -16.46 -14.25 21.00
C ARG A 463 -16.00 -15.45 20.18
N PHE A 464 -16.52 -15.60 18.96
CA PHE A 464 -16.08 -16.63 18.02
C PHE A 464 -14.57 -16.58 17.78
N VAL A 465 -14.03 -15.39 17.46
CA VAL A 465 -12.59 -15.19 17.24
C VAL A 465 -11.79 -15.39 18.53
N ARG A 466 -12.23 -14.80 19.66
CA ARG A 466 -11.56 -14.93 20.96
C ARG A 466 -11.40 -16.39 21.37
N GLU A 467 -12.45 -17.20 21.21
CA GLU A 467 -12.42 -18.64 21.55
C GLU A 467 -11.41 -19.43 20.69
N ILE A 468 -11.19 -19.03 19.43
CA ILE A 468 -10.17 -19.64 18.56
C ILE A 468 -8.76 -19.25 18.99
N VAL A 469 -8.48 -17.94 19.13
CA VAL A 469 -7.12 -17.45 19.38
C VAL A 469 -6.64 -17.74 20.81
N THR A 470 -7.55 -17.90 21.77
CA THR A 470 -7.24 -18.25 23.17
C THR A 470 -7.43 -19.73 23.49
N ALA A 471 -7.69 -20.55 22.47
CA ALA A 471 -7.98 -21.97 22.64
C ALA A 471 -6.85 -22.71 23.37
N SER A 472 -7.21 -23.51 24.36
CA SER A 472 -6.26 -24.32 25.14
C SER A 472 -6.90 -25.63 25.61
N GLY A 473 -6.07 -26.60 26.00
CA GLY A 473 -6.50 -27.92 26.46
C GLY A 473 -6.64 -28.93 25.33
N SER A 474 -7.64 -29.81 25.42
CA SER A 474 -7.85 -30.89 24.45
C SER A 474 -8.92 -30.52 23.41
N VAL A 475 -8.82 -31.06 22.21
CA VAL A 475 -9.84 -30.91 21.14
C VAL A 475 -11.22 -31.45 21.55
N ALA A 476 -11.27 -32.44 22.45
CA ALA A 476 -12.53 -33.00 22.91
C ALA A 476 -13.31 -32.03 23.83
N SER A 477 -12.59 -31.25 24.63
CA SER A 477 -13.16 -30.29 25.59
C SER A 477 -13.24 -28.87 25.03
N ASN A 478 -12.35 -28.53 24.10
CA ASN A 478 -12.23 -27.21 23.48
C ASN A 478 -11.90 -27.39 21.98
N PRO A 479 -12.92 -27.65 21.12
CA PRO A 479 -12.72 -27.95 19.71
C PRO A 479 -11.89 -26.91 18.91
N PRO A 480 -11.96 -25.60 19.18
CA PRO A 480 -11.09 -24.60 18.54
C PRO A 480 -9.58 -24.86 18.63
N VAL A 481 -9.12 -25.65 19.62
CA VAL A 481 -7.71 -26.12 19.70
C VAL A 481 -7.27 -26.84 18.42
N ALA A 482 -8.22 -27.41 17.66
CA ALA A 482 -7.95 -28.04 16.37
C ALA A 482 -7.21 -27.12 15.39
N TRP A 483 -7.51 -25.82 15.40
CA TRP A 483 -6.87 -24.82 14.54
C TRP A 483 -5.39 -24.64 14.90
N LEU A 484 -5.09 -24.42 16.18
CA LEU A 484 -3.71 -24.28 16.69
C LEU A 484 -2.87 -25.55 16.47
N ASN A 485 -3.48 -26.73 16.61
CA ASN A 485 -2.82 -28.02 16.40
C ASN A 485 -2.40 -28.28 14.96
N GLN A 486 -2.95 -27.54 13.98
CA GLN A 486 -2.60 -27.69 12.58
C GLN A 486 -1.28 -27.01 12.23
N VAL A 487 -0.83 -26.10 13.08
CA VAL A 487 0.36 -25.29 12.86
C VAL A 487 1.44 -25.77 13.83
N ALA A 488 2.34 -26.63 13.34
CA ALA A 488 3.39 -27.23 14.17
C ALA A 488 4.59 -26.29 14.41
N ASP A 489 4.79 -25.33 13.52
CA ASP A 489 5.93 -24.41 13.53
C ASP A 489 5.53 -23.04 14.10
N THR A 490 6.40 -22.46 14.93
CA THR A 490 6.14 -21.18 15.60
C THR A 490 6.04 -20.01 14.61
N ASN A 491 6.82 -20.02 13.52
CA ASN A 491 6.74 -18.95 12.52
C ASN A 491 5.43 -19.04 11.76
N GLN A 492 5.03 -20.25 11.35
CA GLN A 492 3.74 -20.45 10.70
C GLN A 492 2.57 -20.05 11.62
N ARG A 493 2.67 -20.24 12.95
CA ARG A 493 1.64 -19.78 13.90
C ARG A 493 1.51 -18.26 13.92
N ILE A 494 2.64 -17.56 13.88
CA ILE A 494 2.64 -16.09 13.83
C ILE A 494 2.02 -15.61 12.51
N GLU A 495 2.42 -16.19 11.38
CA GLU A 495 1.85 -15.87 10.08
C GLU A 495 0.34 -16.13 10.02
N ASP A 496 -0.11 -17.31 10.47
CA ASP A 496 -1.51 -17.72 10.42
C ASP A 496 -2.40 -16.90 11.38
N THR A 497 -1.83 -16.30 12.43
CA THR A 497 -2.56 -15.42 13.36
C THR A 497 -2.53 -13.95 12.92
N ALA A 498 -1.55 -13.56 12.09
CA ALA A 498 -1.36 -12.18 11.62
C ALA A 498 -2.03 -11.89 10.25
N GLN A 499 -2.33 -12.94 9.47
CA GLN A 499 -3.22 -12.88 8.31
C GLN A 499 -4.68 -12.74 8.74
#